data_AF-A0A6A6E7I2-F1
#
_entry.id   AF-A0A6A6E7I2-F1
#
_cell.length_a   1.000
_cell.length_b   1.000
_cell.length_c   1.000
_cell.angle_alpha   90.00
_cell.angle_beta   90.00
_cell.angle_gamma   90.00
#
_symmetry.space_group_name_H-M   'P 1'
#
loop_
_entity.id
_entity.type
_entity.pdbx_description
1 polymer ?
#
loop_
_entity_poly.entity_id
_entity_poly.type
_entity_poly.pdbx_seq_one_letter_code
_entity_poly.pdbx_strand_id
1 'polypeptide(L)'
;MPSLACRRPSPNRAAERRWFDELPEDVLILIFCQCRIDELFALRLTNVKTRDLISEYIATVAPSVGRSTFPHNDLLLTLPGDPSDYTIQWLKGLIPQHLAAILVDRHRFSHEWAQQRYGIPAEDPYGNVLRARVANGWCVLRRLSKISEDVYNMNAKSVLRSTTDLAWKVVHPSRFKFEVFRQREDLILKRRLEYIKNIPDELAKDYKLMFMLLSSAFRTSLSNYGDDYKPWIFDWGCGIDGQRLLRRGNSWLTWFVLHEGPTLFWEQWWSLSPGCPKTKNYIRDRSIEAWFGEAKIEPEDFVRQFLPKEWNDVNEKWHSVQRDYAYRVQKAMEEKAASTSGDFTAVNPIVYFTQYAECRQLRAENGIAPVIETLSHVPFHVDFRCPEELFQKFCSLRNERAEVLTSPPRNGRVD
;
A
#
# COMPACT_ATOMS: atom_id res chain seq x y z
N MET A 1 -51.18 -1.01 54.65
CA MET A 1 -51.64 -1.75 53.46
C MET A 1 -51.85 -0.76 52.31
N PRO A 2 -50.82 -0.44 51.50
CA PRO A 2 -50.98 0.30 50.26
C PRO A 2 -51.17 -0.68 49.09
N SER A 3 -52.14 -0.39 48.23
CA SER A 3 -52.49 -1.21 47.06
C SER A 3 -51.35 -1.26 46.05
N LEU A 4 -50.91 -2.47 45.70
CA LEU A 4 -50.02 -2.74 44.58
C LEU A 4 -50.74 -2.36 43.28
N ALA A 5 -50.43 -1.17 42.76
CA ALA A 5 -50.90 -0.72 41.47
C ALA A 5 -50.28 -1.60 40.37
N CYS A 6 -51.13 -2.34 39.69
CA CYS A 6 -50.81 -3.19 38.55
C CYS A 6 -50.21 -2.31 37.43
N ARG A 7 -48.88 -2.41 37.21
CA ARG A 7 -48.21 -1.79 36.06
C ARG A 7 -48.83 -2.36 34.78
N ARG A 8 -49.54 -1.53 34.03
CA ARG A 8 -49.99 -1.86 32.67
C ARG A 8 -48.75 -2.22 31.82
N PRO A 9 -48.76 -3.35 31.10
CA PRO A 9 -47.70 -3.66 30.15
C PRO A 9 -47.64 -2.55 29.11
N SER A 10 -46.44 -1.99 28.91
CA SER A 10 -46.18 -1.02 27.86
C SER A 10 -46.61 -1.63 26.51
N PRO A 11 -47.36 -0.91 25.65
CA PRO A 11 -47.74 -1.42 24.35
C PRO A 11 -46.47 -1.81 23.61
N ASN A 12 -46.44 -3.08 23.21
CA ASN A 12 -45.36 -3.77 22.57
C ASN A 12 -45.00 -3.01 21.27
N ARG A 13 -44.09 -2.03 21.36
CA ARG A 13 -43.43 -1.39 20.21
C ARG A 13 -42.42 -2.38 19.61
N ALA A 14 -42.91 -3.54 19.21
CA ALA A 14 -42.32 -4.28 18.12
C ALA A 14 -42.61 -3.45 16.87
N ALA A 15 -41.89 -2.34 16.69
CA ALA A 15 -41.77 -1.74 15.38
C ALA A 15 -41.23 -2.85 14.49
N GLU A 16 -42.05 -3.33 13.55
CA GLU A 16 -41.68 -4.33 12.56
C GLU A 16 -40.37 -3.87 11.92
N ARG A 17 -39.26 -4.46 12.36
CA ARG A 17 -37.97 -4.25 11.70
C ARG A 17 -38.11 -4.96 10.38
N ARG A 18 -38.47 -4.20 9.34
CA ARG A 18 -38.39 -4.70 7.99
C ARG A 18 -36.93 -4.99 7.69
N TRP A 19 -36.68 -6.21 7.23
CA TRP A 19 -35.33 -6.62 6.86
C TRP A 19 -34.97 -5.92 5.55
N PHE A 20 -33.68 -5.65 5.34
CA PHE A 20 -33.19 -5.03 4.10
C PHE A 20 -33.72 -5.78 2.86
N ASP A 21 -33.76 -7.11 2.96
CA ASP A 21 -34.17 -8.06 1.94
C ASP A 21 -35.67 -7.99 1.59
N GLU A 22 -36.48 -7.36 2.45
CA GLU A 22 -37.92 -7.17 2.26
C GLU A 22 -38.27 -5.86 1.52
N LEU A 23 -37.27 -5.02 1.25
CA LEU A 23 -37.48 -3.80 0.47
C LEU A 23 -37.84 -4.16 -1.00
N PRO A 24 -38.67 -3.32 -1.65
CA PRO A 24 -38.90 -3.38 -3.08
C PRO A 24 -37.59 -3.32 -3.89
N GLU A 25 -37.54 -4.02 -5.02
CA GLU A 25 -36.31 -4.15 -5.83
C GLU A 25 -35.83 -2.82 -6.40
N ASP A 26 -36.74 -1.95 -6.82
CA ASP A 26 -36.45 -0.59 -7.28
C ASP A 26 -35.77 0.25 -6.20
N VAL A 27 -36.23 0.14 -4.94
CA VAL A 27 -35.60 0.80 -3.79
C VAL A 27 -34.21 0.23 -3.52
N LEU A 28 -34.03 -1.09 -3.60
CA LEU A 28 -32.73 -1.75 -3.43
C LEU A 28 -31.73 -1.30 -4.52
N ILE A 29 -32.16 -1.22 -5.78
CA ILE A 29 -31.32 -0.74 -6.89
C ILE A 29 -30.88 0.71 -6.63
N LEU A 30 -31.77 1.58 -6.17
CA LEU A 30 -31.42 2.96 -5.80
C LEU A 30 -30.38 3.01 -4.67
N ILE A 31 -30.52 2.15 -3.65
CA ILE A 31 -29.52 2.03 -2.58
C ILE A 31 -28.17 1.57 -3.15
N PHE A 32 -28.15 0.53 -3.98
CA PHE A 32 -26.92 0.01 -4.59
C PHE A 32 -26.23 1.07 -5.45
N CYS A 33 -26.97 1.88 -6.19
CA CYS A 33 -26.43 2.97 -7.01
C CYS A 33 -25.72 4.07 -6.20
N GLN A 34 -26.02 4.19 -4.90
CA GLN A 34 -25.35 5.14 -4.00
C GLN A 34 -24.11 4.55 -3.31
N CYS A 35 -23.95 3.22 -3.33
CA CYS A 35 -22.82 2.56 -2.69
C CYS A 35 -21.49 2.92 -3.37
N ARG A 36 -20.41 2.89 -2.60
CA ARG A 36 -19.04 2.80 -3.12
C ARG A 36 -18.71 1.37 -3.52
N ILE A 37 -17.64 1.16 -4.29
CA ILE A 37 -17.21 -0.16 -4.77
C ILE A 37 -17.07 -1.17 -3.62
N ASP A 38 -16.41 -0.79 -2.53
CA ASP A 38 -16.17 -1.67 -1.38
C ASP A 38 -17.49 -2.07 -0.69
N GLU A 39 -18.42 -1.12 -0.56
CA GLU A 39 -19.75 -1.31 0.03
C GLU A 39 -20.61 -2.24 -0.83
N LEU A 40 -20.61 -2.04 -2.17
CA LEU A 40 -21.32 -2.89 -3.09
C LEU A 40 -20.80 -4.34 -3.04
N PHE A 41 -19.47 -4.53 -2.99
CA PHE A 41 -18.88 -5.85 -2.90
C PHE A 41 -19.19 -6.52 -1.55
N ALA A 42 -19.19 -5.78 -0.44
CA ALA A 42 -19.61 -6.30 0.85
C ALA A 42 -21.09 -6.71 0.84
N LEU A 43 -21.98 -5.85 0.33
CA LEU A 43 -23.41 -6.13 0.20
C LEU A 43 -23.68 -7.38 -0.63
N ARG A 44 -22.94 -7.57 -1.73
CA ARG A 44 -23.05 -8.75 -2.59
C ARG A 44 -22.72 -10.07 -1.88
N LEU A 45 -22.01 -10.03 -0.75
CA LEU A 45 -21.67 -11.21 0.06
C LEU A 45 -22.69 -11.50 1.18
N THR A 46 -23.69 -10.63 1.39
CA THR A 46 -24.63 -10.75 2.50
C THR A 46 -25.73 -11.80 2.27
N ASN A 47 -26.38 -11.79 1.10
CA ASN A 47 -27.41 -12.76 0.75
C ASN A 47 -27.50 -12.98 -0.78
N VAL A 48 -28.19 -14.06 -1.18
CA VAL A 48 -28.34 -14.47 -2.60
C VAL A 48 -29.19 -13.48 -3.40
N LYS A 49 -30.30 -12.97 -2.85
CA LYS A 49 -31.21 -12.02 -3.52
C LYS A 49 -30.47 -10.74 -3.93
N THR A 50 -29.75 -10.12 -3.01
CA THR A 50 -28.91 -8.93 -3.24
C THR A 50 -27.89 -9.18 -4.33
N ARG A 51 -27.20 -10.33 -4.28
CA ARG A 51 -26.21 -10.69 -5.31
C ARG A 51 -26.84 -10.81 -6.69
N ASP A 52 -27.97 -11.51 -6.79
CA ASP A 52 -28.64 -11.78 -8.05
C ASP A 52 -29.21 -10.48 -8.63
N LEU A 53 -29.81 -9.62 -7.80
CA LEU A 53 -30.31 -8.30 -8.20
C LEU A 53 -29.19 -7.37 -8.69
N ILE A 54 -28.05 -7.32 -7.98
CA ILE A 54 -26.87 -6.54 -8.45
C ILE A 54 -26.39 -7.08 -9.80
N SER A 55 -26.39 -8.40 -10.00
CA SER A 55 -25.95 -9.02 -11.24
C SER A 55 -26.89 -8.76 -12.40
N GLU A 56 -28.21 -8.80 -12.17
CA GLU A 56 -29.23 -8.49 -13.18
C GLU A 56 -29.19 -7.02 -13.61
N TYR A 57 -29.02 -6.10 -12.66
CA TYR A 57 -29.03 -4.65 -12.92
C TYR A 57 -27.62 -4.02 -12.99
N ILE A 58 -26.60 -4.82 -13.28
CA ILE A 58 -25.20 -4.36 -13.21
C ILE A 58 -24.91 -3.19 -14.16
N ALA A 59 -25.55 -3.14 -15.33
CA ALA A 59 -25.38 -2.04 -16.29
C ALA A 59 -25.88 -0.69 -15.77
N THR A 60 -26.81 -0.69 -14.81
CA THR A 60 -27.30 0.52 -14.12
C THR A 60 -26.51 0.82 -12.85
N VAL A 61 -26.22 -0.23 -12.08
CA VAL A 61 -25.56 -0.13 -10.77
C VAL A 61 -24.08 0.25 -10.93
N ALA A 62 -23.34 -0.41 -11.82
CA ALA A 62 -21.91 -0.20 -11.98
C ALA A 62 -21.50 1.25 -12.30
N PRO A 63 -22.04 1.93 -13.32
CA PRO A 63 -21.64 3.31 -13.60
C PRO A 63 -21.97 4.26 -12.43
N SER A 64 -23.09 4.03 -11.73
CA SER A 64 -23.49 4.82 -10.56
C SER A 64 -22.52 4.63 -9.40
N VAL A 65 -22.17 3.39 -9.08
CA VAL A 65 -21.18 3.03 -8.07
C VAL A 65 -19.79 3.57 -8.42
N GLY A 66 -19.41 3.52 -9.70
CA GLY A 66 -18.16 4.13 -10.20
C GLY A 66 -18.12 5.64 -9.93
N ARG A 67 -19.20 6.36 -10.26
CA ARG A 67 -19.32 7.81 -9.98
C ARG A 67 -19.36 8.14 -8.50
N SER A 68 -20.09 7.37 -7.70
CA SER A 68 -20.13 7.52 -6.24
C SER A 68 -18.74 7.30 -5.64
N THR A 69 -17.99 6.33 -6.18
CA THR A 69 -16.64 6.03 -5.73
C THR A 69 -15.60 7.02 -6.24
N PHE A 70 -15.76 7.63 -7.41
CA PHE A 70 -14.74 8.50 -8.04
C PHE A 70 -15.35 9.76 -8.66
N PRO A 71 -15.95 10.67 -7.86
CA PRO A 71 -16.79 11.77 -8.36
C PRO A 71 -16.08 12.83 -9.21
N HIS A 72 -14.75 12.82 -9.27
CA HIS A 72 -13.92 13.80 -10.00
C HIS A 72 -12.93 13.17 -10.97
N ASN A 73 -13.16 11.91 -11.37
CA ASN A 73 -12.29 11.20 -12.32
C ASN A 73 -13.04 10.87 -13.61
N ASP A 74 -13.36 11.89 -14.41
CA ASP A 74 -14.18 11.73 -15.61
C ASP A 74 -13.48 10.82 -16.64
N LEU A 75 -12.17 10.98 -16.82
CA LEU A 75 -11.38 10.17 -17.74
C LEU A 75 -11.35 8.69 -17.32
N LEU A 76 -11.25 8.41 -16.02
CA LEU A 76 -11.32 7.04 -15.47
C LEU A 76 -12.69 6.41 -15.72
N LEU A 77 -13.75 7.21 -15.64
CA LEU A 77 -15.14 6.79 -15.78
C LEU A 77 -15.67 6.92 -17.22
N THR A 78 -14.77 7.07 -18.20
CA THR A 78 -15.14 7.09 -19.62
C THR A 78 -16.00 5.86 -19.92
N LEU A 79 -17.21 6.12 -20.43
CA LEU A 79 -18.20 5.07 -20.66
C LEU A 79 -17.65 4.06 -21.67
N PRO A 80 -17.78 2.75 -21.40
CA PRO A 80 -17.61 1.75 -22.43
C PRO A 80 -18.54 2.04 -23.62
N GLY A 81 -18.14 1.62 -24.81
CA GLY A 81 -18.95 1.80 -26.01
C GLY A 81 -20.28 1.05 -25.96
N ASP A 82 -20.33 -0.08 -25.24
CA ASP A 82 -21.52 -0.92 -25.08
C ASP A 82 -21.93 -1.03 -23.60
N PRO A 83 -23.22 -0.83 -23.25
CA PRO A 83 -23.72 -1.05 -21.89
C PRO A 83 -23.45 -2.45 -21.33
N SER A 84 -23.29 -3.47 -22.17
CA SER A 84 -22.97 -4.84 -21.74
C SER A 84 -21.55 -5.00 -21.19
N ASP A 85 -20.67 -4.03 -21.43
CA ASP A 85 -19.31 -4.01 -20.86
C ASP A 85 -19.30 -3.67 -19.36
N TYR A 86 -20.40 -3.11 -18.83
CA TYR A 86 -20.55 -2.88 -17.40
C TYR A 86 -20.71 -4.19 -16.65
N THR A 87 -19.62 -4.60 -16.01
CA THR A 87 -19.55 -5.85 -15.25
C THR A 87 -18.98 -5.61 -13.86
N ILE A 88 -19.14 -6.61 -12.97
CA ILE A 88 -18.40 -6.64 -11.70
C ILE A 88 -16.89 -6.59 -11.93
N GLN A 89 -16.41 -7.17 -13.04
CA GLN A 89 -14.99 -7.14 -13.38
C GLN A 89 -14.53 -5.74 -13.80
N TRP A 90 -15.36 -4.99 -14.54
CA TRP A 90 -15.12 -3.60 -14.85
C TRP A 90 -14.97 -2.76 -13.57
N LEU A 91 -15.90 -2.88 -12.61
CA LEU A 91 -15.80 -2.21 -11.30
C LEU A 91 -14.50 -2.57 -10.56
N LYS A 92 -14.14 -3.85 -10.51
CA LYS A 92 -12.88 -4.31 -9.90
C LYS A 92 -11.64 -3.73 -10.59
N GLY A 93 -11.74 -3.48 -11.90
CA GLY A 93 -10.72 -2.88 -12.75
C GLY A 93 -10.50 -1.40 -12.48
N LEU A 94 -11.52 -0.68 -11.99
CA LEU A 94 -11.38 0.75 -11.66
C LEU A 94 -10.39 1.00 -10.51
N ILE A 95 -10.30 0.09 -9.53
CA ILE A 95 -9.36 0.24 -8.40
C ILE A 95 -7.89 0.35 -8.87
N PRO A 96 -7.31 -0.62 -9.59
CA PRO A 96 -5.92 -0.50 -10.06
C PRO A 96 -5.73 0.65 -11.06
N GLN A 97 -6.75 1.01 -11.85
CA GLN A 97 -6.69 2.18 -12.73
C GLN A 97 -6.64 3.50 -11.94
N HIS A 98 -7.42 3.63 -10.87
CA HIS A 98 -7.37 4.78 -9.98
C HIS A 98 -6.04 4.88 -9.23
N LEU A 99 -5.52 3.76 -8.70
CA LEU A 99 -4.18 3.72 -8.11
C LEU A 99 -3.09 4.11 -9.11
N ALA A 100 -3.24 3.74 -10.38
CA ALA A 100 -2.34 4.19 -11.45
C ALA A 100 -2.48 5.69 -11.73
N ALA A 101 -3.69 6.23 -11.73
CA ALA A 101 -3.94 7.66 -11.86
C ALA A 101 -3.27 8.45 -10.74
N ILE A 102 -3.44 8.04 -9.47
CA ILE A 102 -2.76 8.63 -8.33
C ILE A 102 -1.25 8.58 -8.51
N LEU A 103 -0.71 7.41 -8.84
CA LEU A 103 0.73 7.22 -8.91
C LEU A 103 1.37 8.07 -10.01
N VAL A 104 0.73 8.19 -11.17
CA VAL A 104 1.21 8.99 -12.31
C VAL A 104 0.99 10.49 -12.09
N ASP A 105 -0.13 10.88 -11.50
CA ASP A 105 -0.45 12.28 -11.16
C ASP A 105 0.49 12.79 -10.08
N ARG A 106 0.69 12.03 -8.99
CA ARG A 106 1.42 12.47 -7.79
C ARG A 106 2.92 12.20 -7.82
N HIS A 107 3.41 11.44 -8.79
CA HIS A 107 4.84 11.39 -9.05
C HIS A 107 5.34 12.77 -9.46
N ARG A 108 6.47 13.21 -8.90
CA ARG A 108 7.01 14.56 -9.12
C ARG A 108 8.38 14.42 -9.78
N PHE A 109 8.41 14.57 -11.10
CA PHE A 109 9.61 14.53 -11.92
C PHE A 109 10.17 15.94 -12.17
N SER A 110 11.49 16.09 -12.21
CA SER A 110 12.17 17.35 -12.51
C SER A 110 12.81 17.25 -13.88
N HIS A 111 12.52 18.19 -14.78
CA HIS A 111 13.19 18.28 -16.08
C HIS A 111 14.13 19.47 -16.09
N GLU A 112 15.28 19.37 -16.77
CA GLU A 112 16.41 20.32 -16.72
C GLU A 112 16.02 21.81 -16.92
N TRP A 113 15.00 22.11 -17.73
CA TRP A 113 14.55 23.47 -18.01
C TRP A 113 13.37 23.95 -17.14
N ALA A 114 12.74 23.04 -16.38
CA ALA A 114 11.60 23.35 -15.52
C ALA A 114 12.05 23.42 -14.05
N GLN A 115 11.95 24.60 -13.42
CA GLN A 115 12.16 24.75 -11.98
C GLN A 115 11.10 24.00 -11.14
N GLN A 116 9.93 23.71 -11.73
CA GLN A 116 8.82 23.04 -11.08
C GLN A 116 8.84 21.54 -11.35
N ARG A 117 8.74 20.73 -10.30
CA ARG A 117 8.47 19.29 -10.44
C ARG A 117 7.00 19.06 -10.80
N TYR A 118 6.73 18.19 -11.77
CA TYR A 118 5.39 17.91 -12.26
C TYR A 118 5.10 16.41 -12.31
N GLY A 119 3.81 16.06 -12.27
CA GLY A 119 3.31 14.75 -12.68
C GLY A 119 2.48 14.86 -13.96
N ILE A 120 1.81 13.79 -14.37
CA ILE A 120 0.85 13.83 -15.48
C ILE A 120 -0.56 13.78 -14.87
N PRO A 121 -1.34 14.88 -14.90
CA PRO A 121 -2.65 14.96 -14.26
C PRO A 121 -3.56 13.79 -14.63
N ALA A 122 -4.36 13.33 -13.67
CA ALA A 122 -5.27 12.20 -13.86
C ALA A 122 -6.21 12.40 -15.05
N GLU A 123 -6.68 13.63 -15.26
CA GLU A 123 -7.61 14.00 -16.34
C GLU A 123 -6.92 14.37 -17.67
N ASP A 124 -5.59 14.27 -17.79
CA ASP A 124 -4.89 14.55 -19.05
C ASP A 124 -4.76 13.28 -19.90
N PRO A 125 -5.41 13.16 -21.07
CA PRO A 125 -5.38 11.94 -21.90
C PRO A 125 -3.98 11.49 -22.31
N TYR A 126 -2.99 12.38 -22.30
CA TYR A 126 -1.60 12.05 -22.58
C TYR A 126 -1.09 10.89 -21.70
N GLY A 127 -1.51 10.85 -20.43
CA GLY A 127 -1.08 9.83 -19.48
C GLY A 127 -1.73 8.46 -19.65
N ASN A 128 -2.68 8.26 -20.57
CA ASN A 128 -3.49 7.04 -20.66
C ASN A 128 -2.67 5.78 -20.88
N VAL A 129 -1.68 5.83 -21.78
CA VAL A 129 -0.80 4.68 -22.05
C VAL A 129 -0.01 4.31 -20.80
N LEU A 130 0.60 5.30 -20.13
CA LEU A 130 1.36 5.06 -18.90
C LEU A 130 0.46 4.52 -17.78
N ARG A 131 -0.71 5.12 -17.56
CA ARG A 131 -1.67 4.67 -16.53
C ARG A 131 -2.16 3.26 -16.78
N ALA A 132 -2.45 2.88 -18.02
CA ALA A 132 -2.85 1.51 -18.36
C ALA A 132 -1.76 0.49 -17.98
N ARG A 133 -0.50 0.79 -18.33
CA ARG A 133 0.65 -0.05 -17.96
C ARG A 133 0.88 -0.11 -16.45
N VAL A 134 0.75 1.02 -15.76
CA VAL A 134 0.86 1.06 -14.29
C VAL A 134 -0.29 0.27 -13.64
N ALA A 135 -1.50 0.32 -14.17
CA ALA A 135 -2.65 -0.46 -13.71
C ALA A 135 -2.42 -1.98 -13.88
N ASN A 136 -1.83 -2.40 -15.01
CA ASN A 136 -1.39 -3.78 -15.21
C ASN A 136 -0.37 -4.20 -14.14
N GLY A 137 0.61 -3.34 -13.83
CA GLY A 137 1.56 -3.58 -12.75
C GLY A 137 0.89 -3.77 -11.39
N TRP A 138 -0.13 -2.97 -11.06
CA TRP A 138 -0.95 -3.14 -9.85
C TRP A 138 -1.68 -4.49 -9.82
N CYS A 139 -2.23 -4.94 -10.95
CA CYS A 139 -2.84 -6.27 -11.06
C CYS A 139 -1.84 -7.40 -10.79
N VAL A 140 -0.61 -7.28 -11.31
CA VAL A 140 0.48 -8.23 -11.03
C VAL A 140 0.83 -8.25 -9.53
N LEU A 141 0.95 -7.07 -8.90
CA LEU A 141 1.19 -6.97 -7.46
C LEU A 141 0.07 -7.60 -6.64
N ARG A 142 -1.20 -7.36 -7.02
CA ARG A 142 -2.36 -8.01 -6.39
C ARG A 142 -2.27 -9.53 -6.44
N ARG A 143 -1.87 -10.08 -7.59
CA ARG A 143 -1.73 -11.54 -7.74
C ARG A 143 -0.60 -12.10 -6.88
N LEU A 144 0.53 -11.40 -6.79
CA LEU A 144 1.67 -11.78 -5.92
C LEU A 144 1.33 -11.72 -4.43
N SER A 145 0.53 -10.75 -4.01
CA SER A 145 0.01 -10.64 -2.63
C SER A 145 -1.01 -11.73 -2.33
N LYS A 146 -1.95 -12.01 -3.25
CA LYS A 146 -2.94 -13.07 -3.10
C LYS A 146 -2.31 -14.45 -2.87
N ILE A 147 -1.17 -14.73 -3.51
CA ILE A 147 -0.39 -15.95 -3.25
C ILE A 147 0.05 -16.04 -1.79
N SER A 148 0.43 -14.92 -1.16
CA SER A 148 0.79 -14.89 0.26
C SER A 148 -0.41 -15.14 1.15
N GLU A 149 -1.49 -14.39 0.91
CA GLU A 149 -2.75 -14.53 1.64
C GLU A 149 -3.25 -15.98 1.60
N ASP A 150 -3.27 -16.59 0.42
CA ASP A 150 -3.71 -17.98 0.23
C ASP A 150 -2.86 -18.98 1.01
N VAL A 151 -1.55 -18.78 1.12
CA VAL A 151 -0.65 -19.66 1.89
C VAL A 151 -0.77 -19.42 3.40
N TYR A 152 -0.92 -18.17 3.85
CA TYR A 152 -1.09 -17.85 5.26
C TYR A 152 -2.45 -18.32 5.80
N ASN A 153 -3.47 -18.37 4.96
CA ASN A 153 -4.78 -18.97 5.25
C ASN A 153 -4.74 -20.51 5.33
N MET A 154 -3.66 -21.16 4.91
CA MET A 154 -3.51 -22.61 5.04
C MET A 154 -3.26 -23.03 6.49
N ASN A 155 -3.82 -24.18 6.86
CA ASN A 155 -3.53 -24.80 8.13
C ASN A 155 -2.02 -25.14 8.22
N ALA A 156 -1.40 -24.96 9.39
CA ALA A 156 0.02 -25.31 9.58
C ALA A 156 0.32 -26.76 9.15
N LYS A 157 -0.60 -27.70 9.37
CA LYS A 157 -0.45 -29.11 8.97
C LYS A 157 -0.34 -29.32 7.46
N SER A 158 -0.94 -28.46 6.64
CA SER A 158 -0.85 -28.59 5.17
C SER A 158 0.39 -27.94 4.58
N VAL A 159 1.13 -27.17 5.39
CA VAL A 159 2.39 -26.54 4.98
C VAL A 159 3.60 -27.37 5.44
N LEU A 160 3.51 -27.99 6.61
CA LEU A 160 4.59 -28.80 7.19
C LEU A 160 4.91 -30.03 6.33
N ARG A 161 6.17 -30.18 5.94
CA ARG A 161 6.65 -31.30 5.12
C ARG A 161 6.76 -32.62 5.88
N SER A 162 6.93 -32.58 7.21
CA SER A 162 7.17 -33.78 8.04
C SER A 162 6.30 -33.84 9.29
N THR A 163 5.92 -35.05 9.69
CA THR A 163 5.27 -35.32 10.99
C THR A 163 6.19 -35.05 12.17
N THR A 164 7.51 -35.16 12.00
CA THR A 164 8.50 -34.78 13.02
C THR A 164 8.44 -33.29 13.35
N ASP A 165 8.01 -32.46 12.40
CA ASP A 165 7.88 -31.02 12.63
C ASP A 165 6.75 -30.72 13.61
N LEU A 166 5.69 -31.53 13.63
CA LEU A 166 4.60 -31.40 14.59
C LEU A 166 5.03 -31.76 16.02
N ALA A 167 5.97 -32.69 16.19
CA ALA A 167 6.48 -33.05 17.51
C ALA A 167 7.23 -31.88 18.17
N TRP A 168 7.91 -31.03 17.39
CA TRP A 168 8.58 -29.83 17.90
C TRP A 168 7.61 -28.82 18.53
N LYS A 169 6.32 -28.86 18.21
CA LYS A 169 5.32 -27.99 18.84
C LYS A 169 5.30 -28.15 20.37
N VAL A 170 5.54 -29.37 20.85
CA VAL A 170 5.53 -29.68 22.29
C VAL A 170 6.89 -29.40 22.92
N VAL A 171 7.97 -29.75 22.23
CA VAL A 171 9.34 -29.71 22.79
C VAL A 171 9.98 -28.32 22.67
N HIS A 172 9.81 -27.64 21.53
CA HIS A 172 10.38 -26.31 21.27
C HIS A 172 9.41 -25.41 20.48
N PRO A 173 8.43 -24.78 21.17
CA PRO A 173 7.39 -23.99 20.53
C PRO A 173 7.91 -22.84 19.65
N SER A 174 8.99 -22.17 20.05
CA SER A 174 9.61 -21.08 19.27
C SER A 174 10.25 -21.60 17.96
N ARG A 175 10.95 -22.74 18.03
CA ARG A 175 11.51 -23.41 16.85
C ARG A 175 10.40 -23.88 15.92
N PHE A 176 9.32 -24.43 16.47
CA PHE A 176 8.13 -24.82 15.70
C PHE A 176 7.49 -23.62 14.98
N LYS A 177 7.25 -22.51 15.71
CA LYS A 177 6.70 -21.27 15.11
C LYS A 177 7.57 -20.78 13.95
N PHE A 178 8.88 -20.73 14.13
CA PHE A 178 9.82 -20.33 13.07
C PHE A 178 9.79 -21.29 11.89
N GLU A 179 9.76 -22.60 12.13
CA GLU A 179 9.76 -23.59 11.06
C GLU A 179 8.49 -23.52 10.21
N VAL A 180 7.32 -23.36 10.84
CA VAL A 180 6.05 -23.14 10.14
C VAL A 180 6.11 -21.86 9.30
N PHE A 181 6.63 -20.77 9.87
CA PHE A 181 6.84 -19.52 9.15
C PHE A 181 7.74 -19.71 7.93
N ARG A 182 8.91 -20.32 8.11
CA ARG A 182 9.88 -20.57 7.02
C ARG A 182 9.26 -21.39 5.90
N GLN A 183 8.58 -22.49 6.23
CA GLN A 183 7.96 -23.35 5.21
C GLN A 183 6.80 -22.64 4.48
N ARG A 184 6.08 -21.72 5.13
CA ARG A 184 5.11 -20.84 4.46
C ARG A 184 5.80 -19.92 3.46
N GLU A 185 6.83 -19.20 3.90
CA GLU A 185 7.59 -18.30 3.04
C GLU A 185 8.23 -19.06 1.86
N ASP A 186 8.74 -20.28 2.06
CA ASP A 186 9.28 -21.14 0.99
C ASP A 186 8.21 -21.44 -0.07
N LEU A 187 7.01 -21.79 0.38
CA LEU A 187 5.89 -22.12 -0.49
C LEU A 187 5.39 -20.88 -1.25
N ILE A 188 5.35 -19.73 -0.59
CA ILE A 188 5.01 -18.44 -1.21
C ILE A 188 6.01 -18.11 -2.30
N LEU A 189 7.31 -18.16 -1.98
CA LEU A 189 8.36 -17.88 -2.94
C LEU A 189 8.24 -18.81 -4.15
N LYS A 190 8.10 -20.13 -3.93
CA LYS A 190 7.93 -21.11 -5.00
C LYS A 190 6.77 -20.73 -5.93
N ARG A 191 5.59 -20.44 -5.38
CA ARG A 191 4.40 -20.08 -6.15
C ARG A 191 4.53 -18.75 -6.87
N ARG A 192 5.16 -17.74 -6.26
CA ARG A 192 5.44 -16.46 -6.90
C ARG A 192 6.40 -16.60 -8.07
N LEU A 193 7.48 -17.37 -7.93
CA LEU A 193 8.43 -17.62 -9.01
C LEU A 193 7.78 -18.41 -10.16
N GLU A 194 6.93 -19.38 -9.85
CA GLU A 194 6.14 -20.10 -10.85
C GLU A 194 5.17 -19.17 -11.60
N TYR A 195 4.48 -18.29 -10.89
CA TYR A 195 3.64 -17.27 -11.51
C TYR A 195 4.44 -16.35 -12.43
N ILE A 196 5.58 -15.81 -11.98
CA ILE A 196 6.46 -14.93 -12.76
C ILE A 196 6.98 -15.63 -14.03
N LYS A 197 7.31 -16.92 -13.94
CA LYS A 197 7.72 -17.70 -15.10
C LYS A 197 6.63 -17.73 -16.19
N ASN A 198 5.36 -17.78 -15.78
CA ASN A 198 4.21 -17.99 -16.66
C ASN A 198 3.51 -16.71 -17.14
N ILE A 199 3.80 -15.54 -16.56
CA ILE A 199 3.21 -14.29 -17.05
C ILE A 199 3.83 -13.87 -18.40
N PRO A 200 3.08 -13.13 -19.23
CA PRO A 200 3.62 -12.41 -20.37
C PRO A 200 4.72 -11.41 -19.96
N ASP A 201 5.71 -11.22 -20.83
CA ASP A 201 6.85 -10.32 -20.53
C ASP A 201 6.41 -8.86 -20.38
N GLU A 202 5.39 -8.44 -21.15
CA GLU A 202 4.82 -7.10 -21.03
C GLU A 202 4.25 -6.83 -19.64
N LEU A 203 3.61 -7.82 -18.99
CA LEU A 203 3.14 -7.66 -17.61
C LEU A 203 4.30 -7.57 -16.61
N ALA A 204 5.43 -8.23 -16.87
CA ALA A 204 6.63 -8.08 -16.04
C ALA A 204 7.23 -6.67 -16.19
N LYS A 205 7.30 -6.14 -17.42
CA LYS A 205 7.74 -4.76 -17.71
C LYS A 205 6.83 -3.74 -17.04
N ASP A 206 5.52 -3.92 -17.16
CA ASP A 206 4.49 -3.07 -16.54
C ASP A 206 4.58 -3.09 -15.02
N TYR A 207 4.84 -4.26 -14.41
CA TYR A 207 5.12 -4.35 -12.98
C TYR A 207 6.38 -3.59 -12.59
N LYS A 208 7.50 -3.73 -13.30
CA LYS A 208 8.75 -3.00 -12.99
C LYS A 208 8.56 -1.50 -13.13
N LEU A 209 7.84 -1.04 -14.16
CA LEU A 209 7.48 0.36 -14.37
C LEU A 209 6.65 0.90 -13.20
N MET A 210 5.57 0.20 -12.83
CA MET A 210 4.73 0.54 -11.68
C MET A 210 5.55 0.59 -10.40
N PHE A 211 6.37 -0.42 -10.12
CA PHE A 211 7.13 -0.51 -8.87
C PHE A 211 8.22 0.57 -8.78
N MET A 212 8.80 0.96 -9.91
CA MET A 212 9.74 2.09 -9.98
C MET A 212 9.07 3.39 -9.56
N LEU A 213 7.89 3.68 -10.09
CA LEU A 213 7.10 4.85 -9.68
C LEU A 213 6.68 4.75 -8.21
N LEU A 214 6.18 3.58 -7.79
CA LEU A 214 5.69 3.33 -6.43
C LEU A 214 6.77 3.57 -5.38
N SER A 215 8.03 3.24 -5.69
CA SER A 215 9.14 3.47 -4.78
C SER A 215 9.32 4.94 -4.37
N SER A 216 8.85 5.89 -5.19
CA SER A 216 8.89 7.32 -4.88
C SER A 216 7.87 7.78 -3.85
N ALA A 217 6.84 6.97 -3.57
CA ALA A 217 5.86 7.22 -2.52
C ALA A 217 6.53 7.13 -1.14
N PHE A 218 7.51 6.24 -0.99
CA PHE A 218 8.27 6.07 0.25
C PHE A 218 9.40 7.10 0.32
N ARG A 219 9.38 7.96 1.33
CA ARG A 219 10.36 9.05 1.48
C ARG A 219 11.04 9.00 2.82
N THR A 220 12.35 9.19 2.78
CA THR A 220 13.18 9.55 3.93
C THR A 220 13.69 10.96 3.69
N SER A 221 13.59 11.83 4.70
CA SER A 221 14.14 13.19 4.62
C SER A 221 14.67 13.62 5.97
N LEU A 222 15.75 14.41 5.95
CA LEU A 222 16.26 15.14 7.13
C LEU A 222 15.27 16.24 7.58
N SER A 223 14.36 16.67 6.70
CA SER A 223 13.30 17.63 7.03
C SER A 223 12.10 17.00 7.74
N ASN A 224 12.04 15.67 7.86
CA ASN A 224 10.93 14.95 8.47
C ASN A 224 11.11 14.85 10.00
N TYR A 225 11.10 16.00 10.68
CA TYR A 225 11.26 16.11 12.13
C TYR A 225 9.91 16.28 12.85
N GLY A 226 9.86 15.91 14.13
CA GLY A 226 8.66 16.00 14.97
C GLY A 226 7.95 14.65 15.15
N ASP A 227 7.06 14.59 16.13
CA ASP A 227 6.41 13.34 16.58
C ASP A 227 5.54 12.68 15.51
N ASP A 228 5.13 13.47 14.50
CA ASP A 228 4.40 13.02 13.33
C ASP A 228 5.22 12.11 12.40
N TYR A 229 6.55 12.03 12.55
CA TYR A 229 7.44 11.23 11.69
C TYR A 229 8.15 10.15 12.49
N LYS A 230 7.92 8.89 12.09
CA LYS A 230 8.60 7.71 12.64
C LYS A 230 9.86 7.39 11.83
N PRO A 231 10.91 6.82 12.46
CA PRO A 231 12.14 6.48 11.76
C PRO A 231 11.97 5.36 10.73
N TRP A 232 12.80 5.39 9.69
CA TRP A 232 12.97 4.24 8.80
C TRP A 232 13.79 3.15 9.50
N ILE A 233 13.13 2.07 9.92
CA ILE A 233 13.74 1.01 10.74
C ILE A 233 14.10 -0.27 9.96
N PHE A 234 13.66 -0.39 8.71
CA PHE A 234 13.64 -1.66 7.98
C PHE A 234 15.01 -2.08 7.45
N ASP A 235 15.80 -1.12 6.95
CA ASP A 235 17.06 -1.39 6.24
C ASP A 235 18.06 -0.29 6.56
N TRP A 236 18.88 -0.56 7.58
CA TRP A 236 19.74 0.45 8.18
C TRP A 236 21.01 0.73 7.34
N GLY A 237 21.46 1.99 7.34
CA GLY A 237 22.70 2.43 6.67
C GLY A 237 22.52 2.83 5.20
N CYS A 238 21.28 2.94 4.73
CA CYS A 238 20.99 3.19 3.32
C CYS A 238 20.29 4.53 3.08
N GLY A 239 20.15 5.38 4.09
CA GLY A 239 19.54 6.71 4.06
C GLY A 239 18.66 7.06 2.86
N ILE A 240 19.18 7.95 2.00
CA ILE A 240 18.53 8.43 0.77
C ILE A 240 18.39 7.31 -0.28
N ASP A 241 19.24 6.28 -0.23
CA ASP A 241 19.22 5.11 -1.10
C ASP A 241 18.13 4.07 -0.74
N GLY A 242 17.34 4.27 0.32
CA GLY A 242 16.26 3.36 0.73
C GLY A 242 15.29 3.01 -0.41
N GLN A 243 14.94 4.01 -1.25
CA GLN A 243 14.10 3.78 -2.44
C GLN A 243 14.77 2.85 -3.46
N ARG A 244 16.10 2.93 -3.62
CA ARG A 244 16.84 2.07 -4.54
C ARG A 244 16.87 0.63 -4.05
N LEU A 245 17.01 0.42 -2.75
CA LEU A 245 16.93 -0.91 -2.15
C LEU A 245 15.54 -1.51 -2.26
N LEU A 246 14.50 -0.70 -2.06
CA LEU A 246 13.11 -1.09 -2.30
C LEU A 246 12.94 -1.60 -3.73
N ARG A 247 13.38 -0.83 -4.74
CA ARG A 247 13.28 -1.23 -6.16
C ARG A 247 14.02 -2.53 -6.51
N ARG A 248 15.11 -2.83 -5.80
CA ARG A 248 15.94 -4.03 -6.02
C ARG A 248 15.46 -5.24 -5.22
N GLY A 249 14.50 -5.06 -4.31
CA GLY A 249 14.03 -6.11 -3.42
C GLY A 249 14.96 -6.40 -2.24
N ASN A 250 15.98 -5.59 -2.02
CA ASN A 250 16.91 -5.75 -0.91
C ASN A 250 16.32 -5.22 0.42
N SER A 251 15.28 -4.39 0.32
CA SER A 251 14.61 -3.82 1.48
C SER A 251 13.56 -4.77 2.04
N TRP A 252 13.46 -4.91 3.37
CA TRP A 252 12.34 -5.64 4.00
C TRP A 252 10.99 -5.03 3.65
N LEU A 253 10.92 -3.72 3.46
CA LEU A 253 9.69 -3.05 3.03
C LEU A 253 9.22 -3.54 1.64
N THR A 254 10.13 -4.06 0.82
CA THR A 254 9.76 -4.73 -0.44
C THR A 254 8.96 -5.99 -0.18
N TRP A 255 9.38 -6.80 0.80
CA TRP A 255 8.63 -7.99 1.21
C TRP A 255 7.26 -7.58 1.71
N PHE A 256 7.17 -6.56 2.56
CA PHE A 256 5.92 -6.06 3.11
C PHE A 256 4.95 -5.61 2.00
N VAL A 257 5.40 -4.81 1.04
CA VAL A 257 4.59 -4.39 -0.11
C VAL A 257 4.15 -5.57 -0.97
N LEU A 258 5.02 -6.55 -1.20
CA LEU A 258 4.67 -7.77 -1.92
C LEU A 258 3.60 -8.58 -1.17
N HIS A 259 3.70 -8.64 0.16
CA HIS A 259 2.82 -9.39 1.05
C HIS A 259 1.43 -8.76 1.13
N GLU A 260 1.33 -7.49 1.51
CA GLU A 260 0.06 -6.76 1.68
C GLU A 260 -0.61 -6.41 0.34
N GLY A 261 0.18 -6.13 -0.70
CA GLY A 261 -0.31 -5.83 -2.04
C GLY A 261 -0.96 -4.45 -2.17
N PRO A 262 -1.82 -4.25 -3.19
CA PRO A 262 -2.38 -2.94 -3.51
C PRO A 262 -3.41 -2.41 -2.50
N THR A 263 -4.00 -3.29 -1.68
CA THR A 263 -5.03 -2.91 -0.70
C THR A 263 -4.49 -1.88 0.29
N LEU A 264 -3.24 -2.03 0.71
CA LEU A 264 -2.49 -1.08 1.55
C LEU A 264 -2.53 0.36 1.00
N PHE A 265 -2.38 0.51 -0.31
CA PHE A 265 -2.39 1.81 -0.99
C PHE A 265 -3.82 2.30 -1.24
N TRP A 266 -4.73 1.39 -1.57
CA TRP A 266 -6.16 1.72 -1.70
C TRP A 266 -6.72 2.30 -0.39
N GLU A 267 -6.35 1.71 0.74
CA GLU A 267 -6.76 2.16 2.07
C GLU A 267 -6.22 3.56 2.37
N GLN A 268 -4.91 3.79 2.29
CA GLN A 268 -4.36 5.11 2.60
C GLN A 268 -4.77 6.19 1.60
N TRP A 269 -4.71 5.90 0.29
CA TRP A 269 -4.88 6.93 -0.73
C TRP A 269 -6.34 7.24 -1.07
N TRP A 270 -7.27 6.34 -0.75
CA TRP A 270 -8.67 6.52 -1.14
C TRP A 270 -9.70 6.14 -0.06
N SER A 271 -9.66 4.91 0.44
CA SER A 271 -10.76 4.37 1.25
C SER A 271 -10.85 5.02 2.64
N LEU A 272 -9.70 5.34 3.25
CA LEU A 272 -9.61 5.98 4.54
C LEU A 272 -9.64 7.51 4.42
N SER A 273 -10.28 8.17 5.37
CA SER A 273 -10.36 9.64 5.39
C SER A 273 -8.98 10.27 5.63
N PRO A 274 -8.46 11.13 4.75
CA PRO A 274 -7.15 11.76 4.93
C PRO A 274 -7.15 12.79 6.08
N GLY A 275 -8.32 13.29 6.46
CA GLY A 275 -8.49 14.23 7.59
C GLY A 275 -8.36 13.57 8.96
N CYS A 276 -8.34 12.24 9.05
CA CYS A 276 -8.17 11.54 10.32
C CYS A 276 -6.67 11.28 10.58
N PRO A 277 -6.10 11.76 11.71
CA PRO A 277 -4.68 11.56 12.01
C PRO A 277 -4.24 10.08 12.04
N LYS A 278 -5.14 9.18 12.42
CA LYS A 278 -4.88 7.72 12.51
C LYS A 278 -4.69 7.04 11.16
N THR A 279 -5.15 7.66 10.07
CA THR A 279 -5.15 7.07 8.73
C THR A 279 -4.25 7.80 7.76
N LYS A 280 -3.84 9.03 8.08
CA LYS A 280 -2.89 9.83 7.29
C LYS A 280 -1.59 9.08 6.99
N ASN A 281 -1.07 8.32 7.96
CA ASN A 281 0.17 7.56 7.86
C ASN A 281 -0.06 6.05 7.91
N TYR A 282 -1.22 5.60 7.44
CA TYR A 282 -1.66 4.21 7.58
C TYR A 282 -0.61 3.18 7.13
N ILE A 283 -0.01 3.35 5.96
CA ILE A 283 0.99 2.41 5.42
C ILE A 283 2.23 2.34 6.31
N ARG A 284 2.69 3.50 6.79
CA ARG A 284 3.86 3.60 7.67
C ARG A 284 3.61 2.90 8.99
N ASP A 285 2.46 3.18 9.60
CA ASP A 285 2.15 2.68 10.93
C ASP A 285 1.91 1.15 10.86
N ARG A 286 1.27 0.65 9.79
CA ARG A 286 1.12 -0.78 9.52
C ARG A 286 2.44 -1.50 9.24
N SER A 287 3.36 -0.87 8.50
CA SER A 287 4.68 -1.50 8.23
C SER A 287 5.56 -1.58 9.47
N ILE A 288 5.49 -0.57 10.35
CA ILE A 288 6.15 -0.59 11.65
C ILE A 288 5.54 -1.65 12.56
N GLU A 289 4.20 -1.73 12.63
CA GLU A 289 3.50 -2.78 13.39
C GLU A 289 3.92 -4.18 12.90
N ALA A 290 3.94 -4.40 11.58
CA ALA A 290 4.34 -5.66 10.99
C ALA A 290 5.82 -6.02 11.24
N TRP A 291 6.70 -5.01 11.29
CA TRP A 291 8.12 -5.20 11.59
C TRP A 291 8.36 -5.67 13.04
N PHE A 292 7.70 -5.04 14.01
CA PHE A 292 7.83 -5.46 15.40
C PHE A 292 7.03 -6.74 15.72
N GLY A 293 5.94 -6.99 15.00
CA GLY A 293 5.13 -8.19 15.14
C GLY A 293 4.51 -8.30 16.54
N GLU A 294 4.65 -9.46 17.19
CA GLU A 294 4.17 -9.67 18.57
C GLU A 294 5.05 -8.98 19.64
N ALA A 295 6.18 -8.37 19.24
CA ALA A 295 7.04 -7.68 20.18
C ALA A 295 6.39 -6.37 20.64
N LYS A 296 6.26 -6.20 21.96
CA LYS A 296 5.78 -4.95 22.58
C LYS A 296 6.90 -3.89 22.61
N ILE A 297 7.50 -3.63 21.47
CA ILE A 297 8.56 -2.63 21.31
C ILE A 297 7.94 -1.43 20.62
N GLU A 298 7.93 -0.30 21.31
CA GLU A 298 7.55 0.96 20.70
C GLU A 298 8.71 1.49 19.81
N PRO A 299 8.40 2.22 18.73
CA PRO A 299 9.43 2.83 17.88
C PRO A 299 10.43 3.70 18.67
N GLU A 300 9.98 4.35 19.75
CA GLU A 300 10.81 5.17 20.62
C GLU A 300 11.79 4.34 21.44
N ASP A 301 11.40 3.15 21.87
CA ASP A 301 12.28 2.22 22.58
C ASP A 301 13.35 1.66 21.64
N PHE A 302 12.98 1.41 20.38
CA PHE A 302 13.95 1.10 19.32
C PHE A 302 14.97 2.22 19.12
N VAL A 303 14.55 3.49 19.13
CA VAL A 303 15.47 4.64 19.02
C VAL A 303 16.37 4.79 20.25
N ARG A 304 15.93 4.37 21.44
CA ARG A 304 16.75 4.45 22.67
C ARG A 304 17.84 3.38 22.74
N GLN A 305 17.61 2.20 22.17
CA GLN A 305 18.59 1.11 22.11
C GLN A 305 19.64 1.32 21.00
N PHE A 306 19.63 2.50 20.39
CA PHE A 306 20.37 2.77 19.17
C PHE A 306 21.84 3.09 19.46
N LEU A 307 22.68 2.08 19.30
CA LEU A 307 24.12 2.23 19.07
C LEU A 307 24.44 1.59 17.71
N PRO A 308 25.06 2.30 16.75
CA PRO A 308 25.33 1.78 15.39
C PRO A 308 26.17 0.50 15.35
N LYS A 309 26.90 0.20 16.43
CA LYS A 309 27.68 -1.03 16.56
C LYS A 309 26.88 -2.21 17.14
N GLU A 310 25.67 -1.96 17.63
CA GLU A 310 24.83 -2.93 18.36
C GLU A 310 23.41 -3.00 17.78
N TRP A 311 23.20 -2.50 16.56
CA TRP A 311 21.92 -2.68 15.87
C TRP A 311 21.62 -4.17 15.76
N ASN A 312 20.55 -4.60 16.43
CA ASN A 312 20.03 -5.94 16.37
C ASN A 312 18.59 -5.82 15.86
N ASP A 313 18.36 -6.27 14.63
CA ASP A 313 17.02 -6.51 14.14
C ASP A 313 16.30 -7.45 15.11
N VAL A 314 15.21 -6.96 15.70
CA VAL A 314 14.42 -7.64 16.73
C VAL A 314 13.95 -9.03 16.29
N ASN A 315 13.82 -9.23 14.98
CA ASN A 315 13.41 -10.47 14.36
C ASN A 315 14.34 -10.85 13.20
N GLU A 316 15.66 -10.59 13.31
CA GLU A 316 16.66 -10.77 12.23
C GLU A 316 16.50 -12.10 11.48
N LYS A 317 16.23 -13.18 12.21
CA LYS A 317 16.08 -14.52 11.62
C LYS A 317 14.85 -14.63 10.71
N TRP A 318 13.75 -13.93 11.01
CA TRP A 318 12.55 -13.88 10.17
C TRP A 318 12.75 -12.88 9.04
N HIS A 319 13.25 -11.69 9.36
CA HIS A 319 13.41 -10.61 8.40
C HIS A 319 14.46 -10.93 7.33
N SER A 320 15.53 -11.67 7.66
CA SER A 320 16.51 -12.15 6.68
C SER A 320 15.89 -13.07 5.62
N VAL A 321 15.00 -13.99 6.00
CA VAL A 321 14.25 -14.84 5.07
C VAL A 321 13.35 -13.99 4.17
N GLN A 322 12.64 -13.03 4.75
CA GLN A 322 11.73 -12.14 4.03
C GLN A 322 12.46 -11.26 3.01
N ARG A 323 13.60 -10.66 3.42
CA ARG A 323 14.49 -9.87 2.55
C ARG A 323 15.04 -10.70 1.40
N ASP A 324 15.58 -11.89 1.68
CA ASP A 324 16.08 -12.80 0.63
C ASP A 324 14.97 -13.13 -0.38
N TYR A 325 13.75 -13.40 0.11
CA TYR A 325 12.67 -13.86 -0.76
C TYR A 325 12.09 -12.72 -1.59
N ALA A 326 12.00 -11.51 -1.04
CA ALA A 326 11.64 -10.32 -1.80
C ALA A 326 12.68 -10.00 -2.87
N TYR A 327 13.98 -10.10 -2.54
CA TYR A 327 15.07 -9.95 -3.51
C TYR A 327 14.92 -10.93 -4.67
N ARG A 328 14.73 -12.22 -4.37
CA ARG A 328 14.56 -13.26 -5.39
C ARG A 328 13.34 -13.04 -6.28
N VAL A 329 12.23 -12.56 -5.73
CA VAL A 329 11.03 -12.19 -6.50
C VAL A 329 11.30 -10.99 -7.42
N GLN A 330 11.94 -9.92 -6.91
CA GLN A 330 12.27 -8.74 -7.72
C GLN A 330 13.27 -9.07 -8.82
N LYS A 331 14.28 -9.89 -8.51
CA LYS A 331 15.27 -10.36 -9.47
C LYS A 331 14.63 -11.19 -10.58
N ALA A 332 13.78 -12.17 -10.23
CA ALA A 332 13.08 -12.97 -11.23
C ALA A 332 12.18 -12.12 -12.14
N MET A 333 11.53 -11.10 -11.58
CA MET A 333 10.70 -10.17 -12.36
C MET A 333 11.54 -9.29 -13.30
N GLU A 334 12.72 -8.86 -12.87
CA GLU A 334 13.67 -8.10 -13.68
C GLU A 334 14.24 -8.95 -14.83
N GLU A 335 14.63 -10.19 -14.55
CA GLU A 335 15.07 -11.16 -15.57
C GLU A 335 13.94 -11.44 -16.58
N LYS A 336 12.70 -11.59 -16.10
CA LYS A 336 11.52 -11.78 -16.96
C LYS A 336 11.26 -10.56 -17.85
N ALA A 337 11.31 -9.35 -17.29
CA ALA A 337 11.12 -8.11 -18.03
C ALA A 337 12.21 -7.87 -19.09
N ALA A 338 13.44 -8.35 -18.86
CA ALA A 338 14.57 -8.20 -19.77
C ALA A 338 14.63 -9.28 -20.89
N SER A 339 13.82 -10.33 -20.82
CA SER A 339 13.99 -11.52 -21.65
C SER A 339 13.69 -11.34 -23.15
N THR A 340 12.81 -10.40 -23.52
CA THR A 340 12.24 -10.33 -24.89
C THR A 340 12.63 -9.08 -25.66
N SER A 341 13.12 -8.04 -25.00
CA SER A 341 13.87 -6.96 -25.66
C SER A 341 14.83 -6.33 -24.67
N GLY A 342 16.07 -6.07 -25.10
CA GLY A 342 17.02 -5.23 -24.33
C GLY A 342 16.60 -3.76 -24.24
N ASP A 343 15.32 -3.48 -24.47
CA ASP A 343 14.77 -2.14 -24.54
C ASP A 343 14.49 -1.62 -23.12
N PHE A 344 15.52 -1.04 -22.53
CA PHE A 344 15.42 -0.34 -21.25
C PHE A 344 14.33 0.74 -21.26
N THR A 345 13.96 1.28 -22.43
CA THR A 345 12.91 2.32 -22.52
C THR A 345 11.54 1.78 -22.10
N ALA A 346 11.28 0.48 -22.28
CA ALA A 346 10.00 -0.12 -21.95
C ALA A 346 9.70 -0.09 -20.43
N VAL A 347 10.71 -0.04 -19.56
CA VAL A 347 10.53 0.01 -18.09
C VAL A 347 10.87 1.38 -17.50
N ASN A 348 11.29 2.35 -18.32
CA ASN A 348 11.77 3.64 -17.88
C ASN A 348 10.63 4.68 -17.86
N PRO A 349 10.14 5.11 -16.68
CA PRO A 349 9.09 6.13 -16.61
C PRO A 349 9.55 7.49 -17.13
N ILE A 350 10.86 7.78 -17.11
CA ILE A 350 11.42 9.10 -17.45
C ILE A 350 10.97 9.55 -18.85
N VAL A 351 10.93 8.62 -19.82
CA VAL A 351 10.54 8.93 -21.20
C VAL A 351 9.14 9.55 -21.26
N TYR A 352 8.18 8.99 -20.50
CA TYR A 352 6.82 9.51 -20.46
C TYR A 352 6.74 10.91 -19.87
N PHE A 353 7.47 11.18 -18.77
CA PHE A 353 7.47 12.49 -18.13
C PHE A 353 8.21 13.53 -18.97
N THR A 354 9.34 13.18 -19.59
CA THR A 354 10.08 14.07 -20.50
C THR A 354 9.24 14.49 -21.70
N GLN A 355 8.64 13.53 -22.40
CA GLN A 355 7.76 13.83 -23.53
C GLN A 355 6.51 14.61 -23.09
N TYR A 356 6.00 14.38 -21.86
CA TYR A 356 4.91 15.18 -21.32
C TYR A 356 5.33 16.64 -21.06
N ALA A 357 6.56 16.86 -20.60
CA ALA A 357 7.12 18.20 -20.41
C ALA A 357 7.07 19.01 -21.70
N GLU A 358 7.56 18.42 -22.79
CA GLU A 358 7.56 19.00 -24.12
C GLU A 358 6.13 19.28 -24.60
N CYS A 359 5.22 18.32 -24.41
CA CYS A 359 3.81 18.50 -24.74
C CYS A 359 3.17 19.66 -23.97
N ARG A 360 3.45 19.77 -22.66
CA ARG A 360 2.94 20.84 -21.79
C ARG A 360 3.49 22.21 -22.21
N GLN A 361 4.77 22.29 -22.58
CA GLN A 361 5.36 23.53 -23.09
C GLN A 361 4.68 23.96 -24.38
N LEU A 362 4.55 23.06 -25.35
CA LEU A 362 3.91 23.34 -26.63
C LEU A 362 2.45 23.79 -26.43
N ARG A 363 1.71 23.17 -25.50
CA ARG A 363 0.35 23.60 -25.14
C ARG A 363 0.34 25.03 -24.57
N ALA A 364 1.28 25.35 -23.67
CA ALA A 364 1.39 26.68 -23.09
C ALA A 364 1.75 27.75 -24.15
N GLU A 365 2.66 27.44 -25.07
CA GLU A 365 3.02 28.31 -26.21
C GLU A 365 1.83 28.57 -27.14
N ASN A 366 0.92 27.60 -27.25
CA ASN A 366 -0.34 27.72 -28.00
C ASN A 366 -1.50 28.33 -27.17
N GLY A 367 -1.24 28.81 -25.95
CA GLY A 367 -2.27 29.41 -25.09
C GLY A 367 -3.29 28.42 -24.52
N ILE A 368 -3.01 27.11 -24.56
CA ILE A 368 -3.85 26.07 -23.95
C ILE A 368 -3.57 26.02 -22.45
N ALA A 369 -4.63 26.19 -21.64
CA ALA A 369 -4.52 26.12 -20.19
C ALA A 369 -4.05 24.74 -19.70
N PRO A 370 -3.28 24.67 -18.61
CA PRO A 370 -2.85 23.39 -18.04
C PRO A 370 -4.06 22.60 -17.51
N VAL A 371 -4.00 21.28 -17.64
CA VAL A 371 -5.00 20.37 -17.06
C VAL A 371 -4.89 20.41 -15.52
N ILE A 372 -6.03 20.47 -14.84
CA ILE A 372 -6.12 20.58 -13.38
C ILE A 372 -5.70 19.25 -12.72
N GLU A 373 -4.86 19.33 -11.69
CA GLU A 373 -4.52 18.18 -10.82
C GLU A 373 -5.67 17.86 -9.86
N THR A 374 -6.53 16.91 -10.23
CA THR A 374 -7.70 16.51 -9.42
C THR A 374 -7.34 15.67 -8.19
N LEU A 375 -6.16 15.03 -8.19
CA LEU A 375 -5.72 14.11 -7.13
C LEU A 375 -4.75 14.76 -6.12
N SER A 376 -4.64 16.08 -6.12
CA SER A 376 -3.71 16.82 -5.26
C SER A 376 -3.93 16.63 -3.75
N HIS A 377 -5.16 16.30 -3.37
CA HIS A 377 -5.61 16.04 -1.99
C HIS A 377 -5.21 14.67 -1.45
N VAL A 378 -4.74 13.75 -2.31
CA VAL A 378 -4.42 12.36 -1.92
C VAL A 378 -3.15 12.33 -1.03
N PRO A 379 -3.16 11.63 0.13
CA PRO A 379 -2.01 11.45 1.01
C PRO A 379 -1.00 10.45 0.41
N PHE A 380 -0.36 10.89 -0.67
CA PHE A 380 0.46 10.04 -1.53
C PHE A 380 1.74 9.53 -0.86
N HIS A 381 2.39 10.37 -0.06
CA HIS A 381 3.68 10.04 0.55
C HIS A 381 3.53 9.16 1.79
N VAL A 382 4.48 8.24 1.94
CA VAL A 382 4.73 7.46 3.14
C VAL A 382 6.04 7.99 3.72
N ASP A 383 5.92 8.98 4.59
CA ASP A 383 7.05 9.74 5.11
C ASP A 383 7.64 9.09 6.35
N PHE A 384 8.94 8.81 6.27
CA PHE A 384 9.78 8.36 7.38
C PHE A 384 10.84 9.43 7.69
N ARG A 385 11.29 9.44 8.95
CA ARG A 385 12.48 10.18 9.35
C ARG A 385 13.73 9.45 8.88
N CYS A 386 14.69 10.22 8.40
CA CYS A 386 15.99 9.72 7.95
C CYS A 386 16.78 9.09 9.13
N PRO A 387 17.25 7.82 9.02
CA PRO A 387 18.01 7.17 10.10
C PRO A 387 19.32 7.88 10.43
N GLU A 388 19.98 8.48 9.44
CA GLU A 388 21.25 9.18 9.59
C GLU A 388 21.12 10.44 10.45
N GLU A 389 19.97 11.13 10.41
CA GLU A 389 19.68 12.28 11.28
C GLU A 389 19.65 11.85 12.75
N LEU A 390 18.98 10.74 13.04
CA LEU A 390 18.93 10.18 14.40
C LEU A 390 20.32 9.82 14.89
N PHE A 391 21.14 9.25 13.99
CA PHE A 391 22.52 8.94 14.30
C PHE A 391 23.35 10.20 14.60
N GLN A 392 23.27 11.22 13.75
CA GLN A 392 23.99 12.48 13.96
C GLN A 392 23.58 13.15 15.27
N LYS A 393 22.28 13.23 15.55
CA LYS A 393 21.75 13.80 16.81
C LYS A 393 22.23 13.03 18.03
N PHE A 394 22.24 11.70 17.96
CA PHE A 394 22.75 10.86 19.04
C PHE A 394 24.24 11.09 19.29
N CYS A 395 25.05 11.17 18.23
CA CYS A 395 26.48 11.48 18.34
C CYS A 395 26.72 12.84 18.99
N SER A 396 25.98 13.88 18.60
CA SER A 396 26.08 15.20 19.20
C SER A 396 25.74 15.18 20.69
N LEU A 397 24.62 14.55 21.09
CA LEU A 397 24.23 14.43 22.51
C LEU A 397 25.25 13.66 23.35
N ARG A 398 25.88 12.63 22.76
CA ARG A 398 26.94 11.88 23.44
C ARG A 398 28.20 12.71 23.63
N ASN A 399 28.58 13.50 22.63
CA ASN A 399 29.71 14.42 22.71
C ASN A 399 29.46 15.51 23.76
N GLU A 400 28.27 16.12 23.76
CA GLU A 400 27.87 17.10 24.78
C GLU A 400 27.93 16.52 26.20
N ARG A 401 27.42 15.29 26.41
CA ARG A 401 27.51 14.61 27.71
C ARG A 401 28.95 14.31 28.12
N ALA A 402 29.79 13.89 27.16
CA ALA A 402 31.20 13.64 27.42
C ALA A 402 31.91 14.95 27.82
N GLU A 403 31.65 16.04 27.12
CA GLU A 403 32.18 17.38 27.43
C GLU A 403 31.76 17.85 28.84
N VAL A 404 30.50 17.66 29.22
CA VAL A 404 29.98 17.98 30.56
C VAL A 404 30.70 17.15 31.64
N LEU A 405 30.96 15.87 31.40
CA LEU A 405 31.65 14.99 32.36
C LEU A 405 33.16 15.30 32.46
N THR A 406 33.79 15.76 31.39
CA THR A 406 35.22 16.13 31.38
C THR A 406 35.50 17.56 31.85
N SER A 407 34.47 18.41 31.93
CA SER A 407 34.62 19.79 32.38
C SER A 407 34.85 19.82 33.89
N PRO A 408 35.97 20.36 34.40
CA PRO A 408 36.20 20.47 35.83
C PRO A 408 35.11 21.32 36.47
N PRO A 409 34.70 21.03 37.73
CA PRO A 409 33.70 21.82 38.43
C PRO A 409 34.18 23.27 38.43
N ARG A 410 33.34 24.19 37.90
CA ARG A 410 33.61 25.63 38.00
C ARG A 410 33.71 25.95 39.48
N ASN A 411 34.93 26.16 39.98
CA ASN A 411 35.17 26.70 41.31
C ASN A 411 34.41 28.02 41.39
N GLY A 412 33.25 28.00 42.04
CA GLY A 412 32.53 29.20 42.39
C GLY A 412 33.47 30.03 43.24
N ARG A 413 33.89 31.20 42.73
CA ARG A 413 34.37 32.25 43.60
C ARG A 413 33.20 32.61 44.51
N VAL A 414 33.35 32.26 45.78
CA VAL A 414 32.58 32.84 46.88
C VAL A 414 33.18 34.22 47.06
N ASP A 415 32.44 35.25 46.64
CA ASP A 415 32.70 36.64 47.04
C ASP A 415 32.06 36.90 48.40
#